data_AF-A0AA35UYZ0-F1
#
_entry.id   AF-A0AA35UYZ0-F1
#
_cell.length_a   1.000
_cell.length_b   1.000
_cell.length_c   1.000
_cell.angle_alpha   90.00
_cell.angle_beta   90.00
_cell.angle_gamma   90.00
#
_symmetry.space_group_name_H-M   'P 1'
#
loop_
_entity.id
_entity.type
_entity.pdbx_description
1 polymer ?
#
loop_
_entity_poly.entity_id
_entity_poly.type
_entity_poly.pdbx_seq_one_letter_code
_entity_poly.pdbx_strand_id
1 'polypeptide(L)'
;MDQTNTKSSSSNKTGYCLPTISNRSAMGDFKRVKSAKDLLVSSSSEDGSKRKKNPQVVCFGELLIDFVPTVSGVSLAEAPGFKKAPGGAPANVAVCVSKLGGSAGMRFDKQARTALAFVTLRADGEREFMFFRHPSADMLLTEAELDTDLIKKSTIFHYGSISLIEDPCKSAHLAAMKIAKKQDAFFHMILI
;
A
#
# COMPACT_ATOMS: atom_id res chain seq x y z
N MET A 1 -15.60 -33.90 -31.74
CA MET A 1 -16.42 -32.77 -31.23
C MET A 1 -15.74 -32.34 -29.93
N ASP A 2 -14.77 -31.43 -29.85
CA ASP A 2 -14.58 -30.10 -30.46
C ASP A 2 -15.86 -29.26 -30.34
N GLN A 3 -15.95 -28.10 -29.69
CA GLN A 3 -15.02 -27.05 -29.20
C GLN A 3 -15.88 -26.17 -28.22
N THR A 4 -15.47 -25.57 -27.10
CA THR A 4 -14.81 -24.26 -26.89
C THR A 4 -14.95 -23.92 -25.38
N ASN A 5 -13.90 -23.82 -24.57
CA ASN A 5 -13.12 -22.62 -24.26
C ASN A 5 -13.93 -21.31 -24.01
N THR A 6 -14.14 -20.96 -22.74
CA THR A 6 -14.22 -19.55 -22.30
C THR A 6 -13.31 -19.35 -21.08
N LYS A 7 -12.04 -19.01 -21.36
CA LYS A 7 -11.14 -18.35 -20.40
C LYS A 7 -11.76 -17.01 -19.98
N SER A 8 -12.30 -16.92 -18.77
CA SER A 8 -12.51 -15.62 -18.11
C SER A 8 -11.20 -15.20 -17.43
N SER A 9 -10.31 -14.57 -18.19
CA SER A 9 -9.11 -13.95 -17.63
C SER A 9 -9.49 -12.67 -16.87
N SER A 10 -9.91 -12.80 -15.62
CA SER A 10 -9.94 -11.66 -14.70
C SER A 10 -8.51 -11.40 -14.23
N SER A 11 -7.82 -10.45 -14.86
CA SER A 11 -6.49 -10.01 -14.45
C SER A 11 -6.58 -9.31 -13.09
N ASN A 12 -6.47 -10.07 -12.00
CA ASN A 12 -6.27 -9.54 -10.65
C ASN A 12 -4.90 -8.86 -10.61
N LYS A 13 -4.88 -7.53 -10.54
CA LYS A 13 -3.66 -6.72 -10.44
C LYS A 13 -3.29 -6.55 -8.95
N THR A 14 -2.00 -6.69 -8.62
CA THR A 14 -1.43 -6.99 -7.29
C THR A 14 -0.49 -5.88 -6.75
N GLY A 15 -0.80 -5.17 -5.65
CA GLY A 15 0.06 -4.06 -5.13
C GLY A 15 0.42 -4.17 -3.63
N TYR A 16 1.44 -3.43 -3.19
CA TYR A 16 1.87 -3.11 -1.80
C TYR A 16 2.44 -1.67 -1.76
N CYS A 17 2.61 -1.01 -0.59
CA CYS A 17 2.80 0.46 -0.54
C CYS A 17 4.25 0.95 -0.81
N LEU A 18 4.42 1.96 -1.68
CA LEU A 18 5.64 2.75 -1.93
C LEU A 18 5.32 4.17 -2.42
N PRO A 19 5.74 5.26 -1.75
CA PRO A 19 5.34 6.62 -2.12
C PRO A 19 5.69 7.01 -3.57
N THR A 20 4.71 7.47 -4.35
CA THR A 20 4.95 8.08 -5.66
C THR A 20 4.77 9.59 -5.57
N ILE A 21 5.71 10.32 -6.17
CA ILE A 21 5.61 11.76 -6.41
C ILE A 21 4.68 11.95 -7.62
N SER A 22 3.58 12.69 -7.46
CA SER A 22 2.86 13.24 -8.62
C SER A 22 2.69 14.74 -8.45
N ASN A 23 3.27 15.51 -9.36
CA ASN A 23 2.98 16.93 -9.53
C ASN A 23 1.71 17.03 -10.40
N ARG A 24 0.65 17.69 -9.92
CA ARG A 24 -0.60 17.82 -10.69
C ARG A 24 -0.46 18.85 -11.80
N SER A 25 -0.71 18.42 -13.02
CA SER A 25 -1.39 19.21 -14.07
C SER A 25 -2.17 18.22 -14.95
N ALA A 26 -3.44 18.55 -15.21
CA ALA A 26 -4.42 17.87 -16.07
C ALA A 26 -5.12 16.58 -15.54
N MET A 27 -6.39 16.76 -15.16
CA MET A 27 -7.44 15.74 -15.34
C MET A 27 -7.56 15.42 -16.84
N GLY A 28 -7.34 14.17 -17.21
CA GLY A 28 -7.47 13.64 -18.57
C GLY A 28 -7.26 12.13 -18.57
N ASP A 29 -7.92 11.42 -19.49
CA ASP A 29 -8.16 9.97 -19.49
C ASP A 29 -7.00 9.07 -19.01
N PHE A 30 -7.37 8.11 -18.15
CA PHE A 30 -6.48 7.15 -17.50
C PHE A 30 -5.81 6.21 -18.52
N LYS A 31 -4.69 6.61 -19.10
CA LYS A 31 -3.82 5.72 -19.88
C LYS A 31 -2.78 5.06 -18.97
N ARG A 32 -2.63 3.75 -19.15
CA ARG A 32 -1.67 2.88 -18.45
C ARG A 32 -0.23 3.37 -18.69
N VAL A 33 0.42 3.87 -17.64
CA VAL A 33 1.84 4.25 -17.64
C VAL A 33 2.70 2.99 -17.83
N LYS A 34 3.58 2.98 -18.84
CA LYS A 34 4.38 1.81 -19.23
C LYS A 34 5.81 1.83 -18.63
N SER A 35 6.26 2.96 -18.09
CA SER A 35 7.60 3.13 -17.51
C SER A 35 7.69 4.36 -16.59
N ALA A 36 8.54 4.28 -15.55
CA ALA A 36 8.82 5.37 -14.61
C ALA A 36 9.46 6.61 -15.26
N LYS A 37 10.03 6.48 -16.46
CA LYS A 37 10.67 7.60 -17.19
C LYS A 37 9.66 8.58 -17.80
N ASP A 38 8.41 8.16 -18.01
CA ASP A 38 7.38 8.97 -18.68
C ASP A 38 6.73 10.02 -17.76
N LEU A 39 7.07 10.02 -16.46
CA LEU A 39 6.51 10.90 -15.42
C LEU A 39 7.29 12.21 -15.22
N LEU A 40 8.43 12.38 -15.90
CA LEU A 40 9.33 13.53 -15.74
C LEU A 40 9.21 14.47 -16.95
N VAL A 41 8.17 15.31 -16.99
CA VAL A 41 8.19 16.53 -17.81
C VAL A 41 8.73 17.68 -16.98
N SER A 42 9.76 18.32 -17.49
CA SER A 42 10.43 19.48 -16.92
C SER A 42 9.53 20.73 -16.99
N SER A 43 9.53 21.52 -15.92
CA SER A 43 9.24 22.95 -16.02
C SER A 43 10.08 23.71 -15.00
N SER A 44 11.06 24.42 -15.53
CA SER A 44 11.86 25.42 -14.84
C SER A 44 11.01 26.67 -14.62
N SER A 45 10.92 27.16 -13.38
CA SER A 45 10.60 28.55 -13.07
C SER A 45 11.11 28.83 -11.65
N GLU A 46 12.15 29.64 -11.55
CA GLU A 46 12.72 30.13 -10.30
C GLU A 46 11.78 31.18 -9.70
N ASP A 47 11.29 30.95 -8.48
CA ASP A 47 10.80 32.00 -7.60
C ASP A 47 11.25 31.72 -6.16
N GLY A 48 11.99 32.67 -5.60
CA GLY A 48 12.79 32.61 -4.37
C GLY A 48 12.00 32.64 -3.06
N SER A 49 10.74 32.22 -3.08
CA SER A 49 9.98 31.93 -1.86
C SER A 49 10.46 30.59 -1.29
N LYS A 50 11.02 30.58 -0.07
CA LYS A 50 11.24 29.34 0.70
C LYS A 50 9.87 28.67 0.93
N ARG A 51 9.41 27.88 -0.03
CA ARG A 51 8.26 26.98 0.17
C ARG A 51 8.59 26.15 1.40
N LYS A 52 7.78 26.26 2.46
CA LYS A 52 7.78 25.26 3.54
C LYS A 52 7.67 23.91 2.83
N LYS A 53 8.72 23.07 2.93
CA LYS A 53 8.67 21.72 2.35
C LYS A 53 7.45 21.04 2.96
N ASN A 54 6.47 20.71 2.13
CA ASN A 54 5.32 19.94 2.59
C ASN A 54 5.85 18.62 3.18
N PRO A 55 5.41 18.23 4.39
CA PRO A 55 5.88 17.01 5.02
C PRO A 55 5.65 15.84 4.07
N GLN A 56 6.71 15.08 3.83
CA GLN A 56 6.66 13.87 3.00
C GLN A 56 6.41 12.68 3.92
N VAL A 57 5.22 12.09 3.81
CA VAL A 57 4.86 10.89 4.55
C VAL A 57 5.21 9.68 3.70
N VAL A 58 6.11 8.85 4.20
CA VAL A 58 6.44 7.58 3.58
C VAL A 58 5.73 6.47 4.34
N CYS A 59 4.73 5.85 3.71
CA CYS A 59 4.02 4.70 4.27
C CYS A 59 4.67 3.41 3.77
N PHE A 60 5.05 2.54 4.70
CA PHE A 60 5.70 1.26 4.47
C PHE A 60 4.86 0.14 5.08
N GLY A 61 4.50 -0.86 4.26
CA GLY A 61 3.76 -2.03 4.72
C GLY A 61 2.72 -2.51 3.73
N GLU A 62 1.69 -3.16 4.25
CA GLU A 62 0.81 -4.02 3.49
C GLU A 62 -0.33 -3.28 2.77
N LEU A 63 -0.65 -3.78 1.58
CA LEU A 63 -1.93 -3.61 0.90
C LEU A 63 -2.53 -4.99 0.73
N LEU A 64 -3.79 -5.12 1.12
CA LEU A 64 -4.50 -6.38 1.04
C LEU A 64 -5.94 -6.14 0.58
N ILE A 65 -6.65 -7.24 0.32
CA ILE A 65 -8.08 -7.18 0.02
C ILE A 65 -8.83 -7.57 1.29
N ASP A 66 -9.61 -6.65 1.82
CA ASP A 66 -10.57 -6.92 2.88
C ASP A 66 -11.83 -7.56 2.30
N PHE A 67 -12.27 -8.64 2.92
CA PHE A 67 -13.57 -9.27 2.71
C PHE A 67 -14.44 -8.91 3.90
N VAL A 68 -15.37 -7.98 3.66
CA VAL A 68 -16.33 -7.48 4.66
C VAL A 68 -17.65 -8.21 4.45
N PRO A 69 -18.30 -8.74 5.51
CA PRO A 69 -19.52 -9.51 5.36
C PRO A 69 -20.63 -8.68 4.72
N THR A 70 -21.50 -9.33 3.95
CA THR A 70 -22.67 -8.67 3.33
C THR A 70 -23.73 -8.26 4.36
N VAL A 71 -23.66 -8.83 5.56
CA VAL A 71 -24.56 -8.56 6.69
C VAL A 71 -23.69 -8.20 7.91
N SER A 72 -24.13 -7.22 8.70
CA SER A 72 -23.42 -6.78 9.90
C SER A 72 -23.83 -7.60 11.13
N GLY A 73 -22.98 -7.59 12.17
CA GLY A 73 -23.31 -8.18 13.47
C GLY A 73 -23.11 -9.70 13.56
N VAL A 74 -22.54 -10.33 12.54
CA VAL A 74 -22.32 -11.79 12.45
C VAL A 74 -20.86 -12.17 12.64
N SER A 75 -20.59 -13.38 13.12
CA SER A 75 -19.24 -13.95 13.14
C SER A 75 -18.74 -14.29 11.72
N LEU A 76 -17.44 -14.60 11.60
CA LEU A 76 -16.86 -15.08 10.34
C LEU A 76 -17.53 -16.37 9.84
N ALA A 77 -17.89 -17.28 10.75
CA ALA A 77 -18.49 -18.56 10.42
C ALA A 77 -19.94 -18.44 9.94
N GLU A 78 -20.66 -17.41 10.39
CA GLU A 78 -22.07 -17.17 10.09
C GLU A 78 -22.28 -16.23 8.89
N ALA A 79 -21.22 -15.58 8.41
CA ALA A 79 -21.32 -14.62 7.31
C ALA A 79 -21.80 -15.32 6.01
N PRO A 80 -22.97 -14.93 5.45
CA PRO A 80 -23.53 -15.60 4.26
C PRO A 80 -22.78 -15.25 2.96
N GLY A 81 -21.89 -14.26 3.01
CA GLY A 81 -21.11 -13.80 1.87
C GLY A 81 -20.27 -12.57 2.24
N PHE A 82 -19.35 -12.21 1.35
CA PHE A 82 -18.41 -11.11 1.57
C PHE A 82 -18.28 -10.21 0.35
N LYS A 83 -18.10 -8.91 0.58
CA LYS A 83 -17.75 -7.90 -0.43
C LYS A 83 -16.27 -7.56 -0.30
N LYS A 84 -15.60 -7.42 -1.46
CA LYS A 84 -14.20 -7.01 -1.52
C LYS A 84 -14.07 -5.50 -1.31
N ALA A 85 -13.13 -5.09 -0.49
CA ALA A 85 -12.71 -3.72 -0.28
C ALA A 85 -11.18 -3.64 -0.28
N PRO A 86 -10.57 -2.51 -0.67
CA PRO A 86 -9.15 -2.28 -0.43
C PRO A 86 -8.90 -2.19 1.07
N GLY A 87 -7.87 -2.89 1.55
CA GLY A 87 -7.47 -2.93 2.95
C GLY A 87 -5.96 -2.78 3.14
N GLY A 88 -5.52 -2.97 4.38
CA GLY A 88 -4.13 -2.76 4.81
C GLY A 88 -3.97 -1.40 5.49
N ALA A 89 -3.50 -1.38 6.72
CA ALA A 89 -3.54 -0.15 7.50
C ALA A 89 -2.54 0.91 7.01
N PRO A 90 -1.28 0.56 6.66
CA PRO A 90 -0.36 1.52 6.03
C PRO A 90 -0.88 2.04 4.68
N ALA A 91 -1.54 1.19 3.89
CA ALA A 91 -2.15 1.60 2.63
C ALA A 91 -3.32 2.59 2.84
N ASN A 92 -4.16 2.37 3.86
CA ASN A 92 -5.24 3.29 4.20
C ASN A 92 -4.71 4.69 4.58
N VAL A 93 -3.61 4.76 5.34
CA VAL A 93 -2.94 6.03 5.65
C VAL A 93 -2.38 6.69 4.40
N ALA A 94 -1.75 5.92 3.50
CA ALA A 94 -1.23 6.44 2.23
C ALA A 94 -2.33 7.07 1.36
N VAL A 95 -3.51 6.44 1.30
CA VAL A 95 -4.68 6.99 0.60
C VAL A 95 -5.14 8.31 1.22
N CYS A 96 -5.20 8.39 2.56
CA CYS A 96 -5.54 9.62 3.26
C CYS A 96 -4.54 10.75 2.97
N VAL A 97 -3.24 10.46 2.99
CA VAL A 97 -2.18 11.42 2.61
C VAL A 97 -2.41 11.94 1.20
N SER A 98 -2.69 11.05 0.24
CA SER A 98 -2.96 11.44 -1.15
C SER A 98 -4.21 12.32 -1.29
N LYS A 99 -5.29 11.99 -0.58
CA LYS A 99 -6.54 12.78 -0.56
C LYS A 99 -6.33 14.19 -0.02
N LEU A 100 -5.38 14.38 0.90
CA LEU A 100 -5.01 15.67 1.49
C LEU A 100 -3.97 16.44 0.66
N GLY A 101 -3.63 15.99 -0.55
CA GLY A 101 -2.69 16.66 -1.44
C GLY A 101 -1.22 16.27 -1.24
N GLY A 102 -0.96 15.26 -0.42
CA GLY A 102 0.35 14.63 -0.29
C GLY A 102 0.66 13.66 -1.43
N SER A 103 1.92 13.22 -1.48
CA SER A 103 2.38 12.18 -2.40
C SER A 103 2.38 10.82 -1.70
N ALA A 104 1.82 9.81 -2.35
CA ALA A 104 1.74 8.43 -1.89
C ALA A 104 1.78 7.51 -3.11
N GLY A 105 2.05 6.23 -2.94
CA GLY A 105 2.10 5.29 -4.05
C GLY A 105 2.21 3.85 -3.59
N MET A 106 2.30 2.94 -4.56
CA MET A 106 2.33 1.49 -4.37
C MET A 106 3.31 0.84 -5.36
N ARG A 107 4.00 -0.22 -4.96
CA ARG A 107 4.78 -1.11 -5.83
C ARG A 107 4.07 -2.44 -6.00
N PHE A 108 4.19 -3.00 -7.20
CA PHE A 108 3.48 -4.21 -7.59
C PHE A 108 4.45 -5.39 -7.58
N ASP A 109 4.11 -6.44 -6.83
CA ASP A 109 4.77 -7.74 -6.95
C ASP A 109 4.13 -8.51 -8.12
N LYS A 110 4.97 -9.10 -8.99
CA LYS A 110 4.52 -9.88 -10.15
C LYS A 110 4.51 -11.39 -9.90
N GLN A 111 5.10 -11.85 -8.81
CA GLN A 111 5.38 -13.25 -8.51
C GLN A 111 4.47 -13.81 -7.42
N ALA A 112 4.00 -12.97 -6.49
CA ALA A 112 3.13 -13.37 -5.39
C ALA A 112 1.71 -12.79 -5.47
N ARG A 113 0.78 -13.47 -4.80
CA ARG A 113 -0.62 -13.05 -4.69
C ARG A 113 -0.76 -11.98 -3.62
N THR A 114 -1.75 -11.10 -3.77
CA THR A 114 -2.15 -10.14 -2.73
C THR A 114 -2.71 -10.88 -1.51
N ALA A 115 -2.33 -10.44 -0.30
CA ALA A 115 -2.91 -10.93 0.94
C ALA A 115 -4.42 -10.67 0.98
N LEU A 116 -5.15 -11.55 1.65
CA LEU A 116 -6.58 -11.39 1.90
C LEU A 116 -6.81 -11.33 3.40
N ALA A 117 -7.73 -10.49 3.84
CA ALA A 117 -8.23 -10.47 5.21
C ALA A 117 -9.75 -10.61 5.19
N PHE A 118 -10.29 -11.50 6.00
CA PHE A 118 -11.72 -11.54 6.30
C PHE A 118 -11.94 -10.86 7.63
N VAL A 119 -12.83 -9.88 7.64
CA VAL A 119 -13.04 -9.01 8.81
C VAL A 119 -14.52 -8.90 9.11
N THR A 120 -14.91 -9.22 10.34
CA THR A 120 -16.29 -9.02 10.81
C THR A 120 -16.32 -8.14 12.05
N LEU A 121 -17.46 -7.51 12.27
CA LEU A 121 -17.81 -6.84 13.51
C LEU A 121 -19.09 -7.50 13.98
N ARG A 122 -18.99 -8.25 15.08
CA ARG A 122 -20.10 -8.95 15.72
C ARG A 122 -21.03 -7.95 16.40
N ALA A 123 -22.25 -8.39 16.72
CA ALA A 123 -23.25 -7.53 17.36
C ALA A 123 -22.83 -7.06 18.77
N ASP A 124 -21.96 -7.82 19.43
CA ASP A 124 -21.33 -7.47 20.72
C ASP A 124 -20.22 -6.40 20.59
N GLY A 125 -19.87 -6.00 19.37
CA GLY A 125 -18.81 -5.03 19.08
C GLY A 125 -17.42 -5.65 18.91
N GLU A 126 -17.28 -6.97 19.10
CA GLU A 126 -16.01 -7.66 18.92
C GLU A 126 -15.68 -7.85 17.43
N ARG A 127 -14.39 -7.75 17.10
CA ARG A 127 -13.91 -7.93 15.72
C ARG A 127 -13.25 -9.28 15.57
N GLU A 128 -13.60 -10.00 14.51
CA GLU A 128 -12.91 -11.23 14.12
C GLU A 128 -12.11 -10.99 12.84
N PHE A 129 -10.88 -11.51 12.82
CA PHE A 129 -9.96 -11.38 11.71
C PHE A 129 -9.44 -12.76 11.29
N MET A 130 -9.44 -13.03 9.97
CA MET A 130 -8.78 -14.21 9.40
C MET A 130 -7.96 -13.80 8.19
N PHE A 131 -6.64 -14.00 8.26
CA PHE A 131 -5.69 -13.58 7.24
C PHE A 131 -5.21 -14.75 6.38
N PHE A 132 -5.17 -14.55 5.07
CA PHE A 132 -4.59 -15.49 4.11
C PHE A 132 -3.32 -14.89 3.51
N ARG A 133 -2.18 -15.37 4.03
CA ARG A 133 -0.84 -14.96 3.63
C ARG A 133 0.01 -16.24 3.47
N HIS A 134 0.28 -16.67 2.23
CA HIS A 134 1.02 -17.93 1.95
C HIS A 134 1.73 -17.96 0.57
N PRO A 135 3.01 -17.56 0.53
CA PRO A 135 3.39 -16.21 0.93
C PRO A 135 2.65 -15.18 0.07
N SER A 136 2.23 -14.08 0.67
CA SER A 136 1.63 -12.95 -0.06
C SER A 136 2.68 -11.90 -0.40
N ALA A 137 2.37 -11.04 -1.38
CA ALA A 137 3.28 -10.02 -1.91
C ALA A 137 3.86 -9.10 -0.83
N ASP A 138 3.08 -8.72 0.17
CA ASP A 138 3.51 -7.89 1.31
C ASP A 138 4.58 -8.56 2.18
N MET A 139 4.63 -9.90 2.20
CA MET A 139 5.64 -10.65 2.96
C MET A 139 6.99 -10.74 2.24
N LEU A 140 7.02 -10.52 0.91
CA LEU A 140 8.19 -10.79 0.07
C LEU A 140 9.06 -9.56 -0.19
N LEU A 141 8.70 -8.41 0.35
CA LEU A 141 9.48 -7.20 0.19
C LEU A 141 10.91 -7.40 0.69
N THR A 142 11.88 -7.12 -0.17
CA THR A 142 13.31 -7.25 0.16
C THR A 142 14.01 -5.90 0.29
N GLU A 143 15.15 -5.88 0.99
CA GLU A 143 15.97 -4.67 1.12
C GLU A 143 16.45 -4.12 -0.24
N ALA A 144 16.69 -5.00 -1.22
CA ALA A 144 17.12 -4.62 -2.56
C ALA A 144 16.04 -3.82 -3.34
N GLU A 145 14.79 -3.88 -2.89
CA GLU A 145 13.68 -3.19 -3.54
C GLU A 145 13.35 -1.83 -2.92
N LEU A 146 14.07 -1.43 -1.87
CA LEU A 146 13.87 -0.15 -1.19
C LEU A 146 14.23 1.02 -2.11
N ASP A 147 13.30 1.95 -2.29
CA ASP A 147 13.60 3.26 -2.87
C ASP A 147 14.25 4.15 -1.81
N THR A 148 15.57 4.05 -1.71
CA THR A 148 16.32 4.77 -0.67
C THR A 148 16.25 6.29 -0.83
N ASP A 149 16.12 6.80 -2.06
CA ASP A 149 16.08 8.24 -2.32
C ASP A 149 14.74 8.85 -1.90
N LEU A 150 13.69 8.06 -1.99
CA LEU A 150 12.38 8.40 -1.48
C LEU A 150 12.33 8.35 0.04
N ILE A 151 12.85 7.29 0.66
CA ILE A 151 12.90 7.15 2.12
C ILE A 151 13.72 8.30 2.73
N LYS A 152 14.83 8.71 2.11
CA LYS A 152 15.62 9.86 2.58
C LYS A 152 14.86 11.19 2.59
N LYS A 153 13.81 11.31 1.79
CA LYS A 153 12.98 12.54 1.74
C LYS A 153 11.88 12.53 2.79
N SER A 154 11.66 11.43 3.51
CA SER A 154 10.57 11.31 4.49
C SER A 154 10.78 12.25 5.67
N THR A 155 9.78 13.05 5.99
CA THR A 155 9.70 13.74 7.29
C THR A 155 8.93 12.89 8.31
N ILE A 156 8.03 12.04 7.83
CA ILE A 156 7.31 11.05 8.62
C ILE A 156 7.47 9.68 7.95
N PHE A 157 7.94 8.69 8.69
CA PHE A 157 8.00 7.29 8.27
C PHE A 157 6.90 6.52 9.00
N HIS A 158 5.84 6.18 8.26
CA HIS A 158 4.68 5.47 8.78
C HIS A 158 4.74 3.98 8.41
N TYR A 159 4.47 3.08 9.36
CA TYR A 159 4.46 1.65 9.08
C TYR A 159 3.51 0.86 9.99
N GLY A 160 3.19 -0.38 9.58
CA GLY A 160 2.36 -1.32 10.34
C GLY A 160 3.18 -2.42 10.99
N SER A 161 2.75 -2.88 12.18
CA SER A 161 3.39 -3.98 12.94
C SER A 161 3.45 -5.30 12.16
N ILE A 162 2.44 -5.58 11.33
CA ILE A 162 2.33 -6.82 10.54
C ILE A 162 3.57 -7.07 9.67
N SER A 163 4.15 -6.01 9.12
CA SER A 163 5.30 -6.13 8.23
C SER A 163 6.62 -6.43 8.96
N LEU A 164 6.59 -6.50 10.30
CA LEU A 164 7.73 -6.83 11.16
C LEU A 164 7.72 -8.28 11.66
N ILE A 165 6.74 -9.11 11.26
CA ILE A 165 6.57 -10.47 11.76
C ILE A 165 7.66 -11.40 11.20
N GLU A 166 7.78 -11.49 9.87
CA GLU A 166 8.64 -12.47 9.19
C GLU A 166 9.58 -11.83 8.16
N ASP A 167 10.70 -12.49 7.91
CA ASP A 167 11.63 -12.18 6.82
C ASP A 167 11.10 -12.71 5.48
N PRO A 168 11.43 -12.06 4.34
CA PRO A 168 12.38 -10.94 4.20
C PRO A 168 11.82 -9.55 4.54
N CYS A 169 10.49 -9.41 4.67
CA CYS A 169 9.83 -8.11 4.83
C CYS A 169 10.27 -7.37 6.10
N LYS A 170 10.45 -8.08 7.21
CA LYS A 170 10.98 -7.54 8.46
C LYS A 170 12.34 -6.89 8.27
N SER A 171 13.30 -7.60 7.68
CA SER A 171 14.64 -7.04 7.40
C SER A 171 14.57 -5.81 6.49
N ALA A 172 13.75 -5.84 5.45
CA ALA A 172 13.53 -4.69 4.57
C ALA A 172 12.95 -3.47 5.33
N HIS A 173 11.98 -3.69 6.21
CA HIS A 173 11.42 -2.63 7.07
C HIS A 173 12.46 -2.03 8.00
N LEU A 174 13.26 -2.86 8.67
CA LEU A 174 14.31 -2.38 9.57
C LEU A 174 15.40 -1.60 8.81
N ALA A 175 15.75 -2.02 7.59
CA ALA A 175 16.66 -1.27 6.73
C ALA A 175 16.07 0.09 6.33
N ALA A 176 14.80 0.14 5.92
CA ALA A 176 14.10 1.38 5.61
C ALA A 176 14.05 2.33 6.82
N MET A 177 13.75 1.81 8.02
CA MET A 177 13.75 2.60 9.25
C MET A 177 15.14 3.16 9.58
N LYS A 178 16.22 2.39 9.39
CA LYS A 178 17.59 2.89 9.58
C LYS A 178 17.90 4.06 8.65
N ILE A 179 17.44 4.02 7.39
CA ILE A 179 17.61 5.11 6.43
C ILE A 179 16.83 6.34 6.87
N ALA A 180 15.55 6.18 7.21
CA ALA A 180 14.69 7.28 7.67
C ALA A 180 15.23 7.94 8.94
N LYS A 181 15.76 7.15 9.89
CA LYS A 181 16.34 7.65 11.14
C LYS A 181 17.55 8.55 10.91
N LYS A 182 18.38 8.25 9.90
CA LYS A 182 19.53 9.10 9.52
C LYS A 182 19.13 10.47 9.00
N GLN A 183 17.87 10.65 8.62
CA GLN A 183 17.31 11.92 8.13
C GLN A 183 16.41 12.60 9.16
N ASP A 184 16.46 12.15 10.43
CA ASP A 184 15.67 12.69 11.53
C ASP A 184 14.14 12.63 11.28
N ALA A 185 13.70 11.61 10.53
CA ALA A 185 12.28 11.39 10.28
C ALA A 185 11.54 10.99 11.56
N PHE A 186 10.33 11.51 11.73
CA PHE A 186 9.42 11.08 12.80
C PHE A 186 8.83 9.70 12.47
N PHE A 187 8.84 8.79 13.43
CA PHE A 187 8.30 7.44 13.24
C PHE A 187 6.87 7.33 13.78
N HIS A 188 5.95 6.85 12.96
CA HIS A 188 4.57 6.56 13.37
C HIS A 188 4.21 5.11 13.06
N MET A 189 4.00 4.30 14.09
CA MET A 189 3.63 2.90 13.95
C MET A 189 2.14 2.70 14.24
N ILE A 190 1.46 1.94 13.40
CA ILE A 190 0.14 1.39 13.74
C ILE A 190 0.28 -0.07 14.22
N LEU A 191 -0.34 -0.35 15.36
CA LEU A 191 -0.42 -1.70 15.92
C LEU A 191 -1.69 -2.37 15.40
N ILE A 192 -1.51 -3.54 14.79
CA ILE A 192 -2.53 -4.41 14.21
C ILE A 192 -2.27 -5.82 14.70
#